data_AF-A0A6P2B5N6-F1
#
_entry.id   AF-A0A6P2B5N6-F1
#
_cell.length_a   1.000
_cell.length_b   1.000
_cell.length_c   1.000
_cell.angle_alpha   90.00
_cell.angle_beta   90.00
_cell.angle_gamma   90.00
#
_symmetry.space_group_name_H-M   'P 1'
#
loop_
_entity.id
_entity.type
_entity.pdbx_description
1 polymer ?
#
loop_
_entity_poly.entity_id
_entity_poly.type
_entity_poly.pdbx_seq_one_letter_code
_entity_poly.pdbx_strand_id
1 'polypeptide(L)'
;MTMPDQTDDMMGQVHAYREKVATYEALRQQIHSLLSAYGHDAEGMTPDDMARYRALARQRDEALNEMRWLEQKLLDEDAPGTL
;
A
#
# COMPACT_ATOMS: atom_id res chain seq x y z
N MET A 1 -24.12 -16.36 19.91
CA MET A 1 -23.15 -17.34 19.38
C MET A 1 -22.22 -16.55 18.48
N THR A 2 -21.05 -16.14 18.97
CA THR A 2 -20.09 -15.39 18.16
C THR A 2 -19.59 -16.32 17.07
N MET A 3 -19.77 -15.96 15.80
CA MET A 3 -19.36 -16.81 14.68
C MET A 3 -17.84 -16.76 14.55
N PRO A 4 -17.11 -17.86 14.84
CA PRO A 4 -15.65 -17.88 14.78
C PRO A 4 -15.12 -17.61 13.36
N ASP A 5 -15.92 -17.93 12.34
CA ASP A 5 -15.61 -17.76 10.92
C ASP A 5 -15.36 -16.29 10.53
N GLN A 6 -16.16 -15.35 11.03
CA GLN A 6 -16.01 -13.92 10.72
C GLN A 6 -14.81 -13.28 11.43
N THR A 7 -14.44 -13.79 12.61
CA THR A 7 -13.28 -13.27 13.35
C THR A 7 -11.97 -13.70 12.70
N ASP A 8 -11.93 -14.92 12.13
CA ASP A 8 -10.75 -15.46 11.43
C ASP A 8 -10.54 -14.77 10.07
N ASP A 9 -11.62 -14.49 9.33
CA ASP A 9 -11.58 -13.72 8.08
C ASP A 9 -11.08 -12.28 8.31
N MET A 10 -11.63 -11.59 9.33
CA MET A 10 -11.20 -10.23 9.68
C MET A 10 -9.73 -10.17 10.10
N MET A 11 -9.23 -11.13 10.88
CA MET A 11 -7.79 -11.19 11.21
C MET A 11 -6.91 -11.43 9.98
N GLY A 12 -7.36 -12.26 9.04
CA GLY A 12 -6.69 -12.44 7.75
C GLY A 12 -6.61 -11.15 6.94
N GLN A 13 -7.71 -10.39 6.89
CA GLN A 13 -7.76 -9.10 6.19
C GLN A 13 -6.89 -8.02 6.84
N VAL A 14 -6.83 -7.98 8.18
CA VAL A 14 -5.91 -7.08 8.91
C VAL A 14 -4.45 -7.44 8.62
N HIS A 15 -4.11 -8.73 8.54
CA HIS A 15 -2.75 -9.15 8.17
C HIS A 15 -2.40 -8.70 6.75
N ALA A 16 -3.28 -8.96 5.79
CA ALA A 16 -3.11 -8.53 4.40
C ALA A 16 -2.93 -7.00 4.29
N TYR A 17 -3.72 -6.22 5.04
CA TYR A 17 -3.59 -4.77 5.07
C TYR A 17 -2.20 -4.33 5.58
N ARG A 18 -1.72 -4.94 6.67
CA ARG A 18 -0.39 -4.64 7.24
C ARG A 18 0.74 -4.97 6.27
N GLU A 19 0.65 -6.08 5.53
CA GLU A 19 1.63 -6.42 4.51
C GLU A 19 1.65 -5.40 3.36
N LYS A 20 0.48 -4.89 2.96
CA LYS A 20 0.39 -3.85 1.93
C LYS A 20 0.92 -2.51 2.41
N VAL A 21 0.68 -2.13 3.66
CA VAL A 21 1.30 -0.95 4.29
C VAL A 21 2.82 -1.07 4.27
N ALA A 22 3.38 -2.21 4.68
CA ALA A 22 4.82 -2.43 4.68
C ALA A 22 5.42 -2.34 3.26
N THR A 23 4.72 -2.90 2.27
CA THR A 23 5.10 -2.82 0.85
C THR A 23 5.09 -1.37 0.35
N TYR A 24 4.03 -0.62 0.65
CA TYR A 24 3.90 0.79 0.30
C TYR A 24 5.03 1.64 0.89
N GLU A 25 5.35 1.45 2.18
CA GLU A 25 6.43 2.18 2.84
C GLU A 25 7.80 1.83 2.25
N ALA A 26 8.06 0.57 1.94
CA ALA A 26 9.30 0.15 1.29
C ALA A 26 9.46 0.78 -0.11
N LEU A 27 8.37 0.86 -0.89
CA LEU A 27 8.37 1.53 -2.20
C LEU A 27 8.58 3.04 -2.07
N ARG A 28 7.93 3.67 -1.09
CA ARG A 28 8.11 5.09 -0.77
C ARG A 28 9.56 5.40 -0.39
N GLN A 29 10.19 4.56 0.43
CA GLN A 29 11.61 4.71 0.79
C GLN A 29 12.54 4.53 -0.43
N GLN A 30 12.28 3.55 -1.30
CA GLN A 30 13.07 3.36 -2.51
C GLN A 30 12.98 4.57 -3.45
N ILE A 31 11.79 5.14 -3.63
CA ILE A 31 11.59 6.37 -4.41
C ILE A 31 12.34 7.53 -3.77
N HIS A 32 12.25 7.68 -2.44
CA HIS A 32 12.96 8.75 -1.73
C HIS A 32 14.49 8.63 -1.89
N SER A 33 15.05 7.44 -1.72
CA SER A 33 16.48 7.19 -1.92
C SER A 33 16.92 7.47 -3.35
N LEU A 34 16.11 7.11 -4.34
CA LEU A 34 16.37 7.40 -5.74
C LEU A 34 16.38 8.91 -6.01
N LEU A 35 15.37 9.64 -5.53
CA LEU A 35 15.29 11.10 -5.68
C LEU A 35 16.41 11.82 -4.92
N SER A 36 16.78 11.34 -3.73
CA SER A 36 17.86 11.94 -2.94
C SER A 36 19.20 11.92 -3.65
N ALA A 37 19.45 10.96 -4.55
CA ALA A 37 20.66 10.93 -5.38
C ALA A 37 20.72 12.07 -6.41
N TYR A 38 19.57 12.69 -6.71
CA TYR A 38 19.40 13.74 -7.73
C TYR A 38 19.00 15.10 -7.14
N GLY A 39 19.14 15.29 -5.82
CA GLY A 39 18.77 16.56 -5.16
C GLY A 39 17.30 16.66 -4.79
N HIS A 40 16.63 15.52 -4.61
CA HIS A 40 15.21 15.35 -4.23
C HIS A 40 14.18 15.56 -5.33
N ASP A 41 14.61 15.93 -6.53
CA ASP A 41 13.75 16.05 -7.71
C ASP A 41 14.12 15.00 -8.76
N ALA A 42 13.21 14.79 -9.72
CA ALA A 42 13.47 13.90 -10.86
C ALA A 42 14.25 14.60 -11.99
N GLU A 43 14.58 15.88 -11.82
CA GLU A 43 15.40 16.63 -12.77
C GLU A 43 16.85 16.13 -12.76
N GLY A 44 17.40 15.92 -13.95
CA GLY A 44 18.77 15.39 -14.10
C GLY A 44 18.89 13.88 -13.95
N MET A 45 17.80 13.14 -13.71
CA MET A 45 17.80 11.68 -13.74
C MET A 45 18.23 11.15 -15.11
N THR A 46 19.05 10.10 -15.09
CA THR A 46 19.32 9.32 -16.31
C THR A 46 18.04 8.68 -16.84
N PRO A 47 17.97 8.32 -18.14
CA PRO A 47 16.82 7.60 -18.68
C PRO A 47 16.49 6.30 -17.93
N ASP A 48 17.51 5.57 -17.49
CA ASP A 48 17.35 4.32 -16.73
C ASP A 48 16.78 4.57 -15.33
N ASP A 49 17.28 5.58 -14.63
CA ASP A 49 16.75 5.95 -13.31
C ASP A 49 15.34 6.53 -13.40
N MET A 50 15.04 7.28 -14.45
CA MET A 50 13.68 7.76 -14.73
C MET A 50 12.73 6.57 -15.01
N ALA A 51 13.18 5.55 -15.74
CA ALA A 51 12.40 4.34 -15.97
C ALA A 51 12.16 3.58 -14.65
N ARG A 52 13.19 3.47 -13.80
CA ARG A 52 13.09 2.87 -12.47
C ARG A 52 12.14 3.64 -11.57
N TYR A 53 12.24 4.97 -11.53
CA TYR A 53 11.34 5.85 -10.79
C TYR A 53 9.89 5.61 -11.19
N ARG A 54 9.60 5.60 -12.50
CA ARG A 54 8.24 5.33 -13.03
C ARG A 54 7.73 3.94 -12.67
N ALA A 55 8.59 2.93 -12.64
CA ALA A 55 8.21 1.59 -12.22
C ALA A 55 7.87 1.52 -10.73
N LEU A 56 8.69 2.16 -9.88
CA LEU A 56 8.46 2.24 -8.45
C LEU A 56 7.19 3.03 -8.11
N ALA A 57 6.97 4.16 -8.80
CA ALA A 57 5.78 4.98 -8.62
C ALA A 57 4.49 4.21 -8.95
N ARG A 58 4.47 3.46 -10.06
CA ARG A 58 3.34 2.60 -10.42
C ARG A 58 3.04 1.54 -9.35
N GLN A 59 4.07 0.83 -8.90
CA GLN A 59 3.93 -0.18 -7.84
C GLN A 59 3.42 0.43 -6.53
N ARG A 60 3.88 1.64 -6.18
CA ARG A 60 3.42 2.35 -4.99
C ARG A 60 1.92 2.67 -5.10
N ASP A 61 1.48 3.12 -6.26
CA ASP A 61 0.08 3.48 -6.49
C ASP A 61 -0.82 2.23 -6.47
N GLU A 62 -0.35 1.10 -7.04
CA GLU A 62 -1.03 -0.20 -6.92
C GLU A 62 -1.16 -0.64 -5.46
N ALA A 63 -0.08 -0.59 -4.67
CA ALA A 63 -0.11 -0.92 -3.25
C ALA A 63 -1.07 -0.01 -2.47
N LEU A 64 -1.09 1.29 -2.77
CA LEU A 64 -2.01 2.25 -2.14
C LEU A 64 -3.49 1.92 -2.46
N ASN A 65 -3.78 1.58 -3.71
CA ASN A 65 -5.14 1.22 -4.12
C ASN A 65 -5.62 -0.05 -3.40
N GLU A 66 -4.75 -1.06 -3.27
CA GLU A 66 -5.06 -2.28 -2.53
C GLU A 66 -5.23 -2.02 -1.03
N MET A 67 -4.40 -1.16 -0.42
CA MET A 67 -4.59 -0.71 0.96
C MET A 67 -5.96 -0.06 1.16
N ARG A 68 -6.36 0.84 0.25
CA ARG A 68 -7.66 1.51 0.31
C ARG A 68 -8.82 0.53 0.18
N TRP A 69 -8.71 -0.44 -0.72
CA TRP A 69 -9.74 -1.47 -0.87
C TRP A 69 -9.86 -2.35 0.37
N LEU A 70 -8.74 -2.79 0.97
CA LEU A 70 -8.74 -3.55 2.22
C LEU A 70 -9.28 -2.72 3.40
N GLU A 71 -8.93 -1.43 3.47
CA GLU A 71 -9.45 -0.51 4.49
C GLU A 71 -10.98 -0.40 4.42
N GLN A 72 -11.55 -0.27 3.22
CA GLN A 72 -13.01 -0.25 3.04
C GLN A 72 -13.65 -1.57 3.48
N LYS A 73 -13.07 -2.71 3.08
CA LYS A 73 -13.58 -4.03 3.49
C LYS A 73 -13.59 -4.21 5.00
N LEU A 74 -12.51 -3.84 5.68
CA LEU A 74 -12.43 -3.93 7.14
C LEU A 74 -13.48 -3.03 7.83
N LEU A 75 -13.76 -1.85 7.27
CA LEU A 75 -14.78 -0.94 7.79
C LEU A 75 -16.21 -1.47 7.56
N ASP A 76 -16.47 -2.05 6.39
CA ASP A 76 -17.75 -2.70 6.07
C ASP A 76 -17.95 -3.98 6.92
N GLU A 77 -16.85 -4.71 7.16
CA GLU A 77 -16.62 -5.80 8.12
C GLU A 77 -17.12 -5.49 9.54
N ASP A 78 -16.62 -4.36 10.05
CA ASP A 78 -16.80 -3.91 11.43
C ASP A 78 -18.11 -3.15 11.64
N ALA A 79 -18.76 -2.65 10.58
CA ALA A 79 -20.03 -1.94 10.68
C ALA A 79 -21.18 -2.91 11.03
N PRO A 80 -21.72 -2.93 12.27
CA PRO A 80 -22.92 -3.69 12.55
C PRO A 80 -24.04 -3.10 11.69
N GLY A 81 -24.72 -3.97 10.93
CA GLY A 81 -25.78 -3.59 9.98
C GLY A 81 -26.59 -2.40 10.47
N THR A 82 -26.38 -1.25 9.83
CA THR A 82 -27.15 -0.06 10.16
C THR A 82 -28.56 -0.31 9.65
N LEU A 83 -29.52 -0.29 10.59
CA LEU A 83 -30.97 -0.50 10.42
C LEU A 83 -31.58 0.32 9.28
#